data_AF-A0A3D0QJ60-F1
#
_entry.id   AF-A0A3D0QJ60-F1
#
_cell.length_a   1.000
_cell.length_b   1.000
_cell.length_c   1.000
_cell.angle_alpha   90.00
_cell.angle_beta   90.00
_cell.angle_gamma   90.00
#
_symmetry.space_group_name_H-M   'P 1'
#
loop_
_entity.id
_entity.type
_entity.pdbx_description
1 polymer ?
#
loop_
_entity_poly.entity_id
_entity_poly.type
_entity_poly.pdbx_seq_one_letter_code
_entity_poly.pdbx_strand_id
1 'polypeptide(L)'
;MNRHLLRFIRFCLISTLLLLIAPAPSVPQNAPSVGGGDQCVDCHRKLSPALVMEWERSRHAQGGIACIDCHAAEKTDLDGWMHYGSRVAALVTPKDCASCHEQEYEQFSRSHHAKAGQILASLDNVLAEKVAGMPGNNADAVNGCWQCHGTIVKFLRDKDGTILMTGEEKKPVIDPTTWPNSGMGRMNPDGSEGSCHACHSRHSFEAKIARSPENCSKCHMGPDHPQIEIYNESKHGIAFYANRDRMALDKDGEWVLGKDYSAAPTCATCHISSYSTPSGVVAGNTHDVGERISWTLRPAISKKQNLVIFEDGAKEDYPADRPLPKIGDVVQMADKVVEDEKIVSKNVSRKVKKIMPWEERRKTMKDMCLNCHNGTYVDNFYKQFDSLVDLYNEKFG
;
A
#
# COMPACT_ATOMS: atom_id res chain seq x y z
N MET A 1 -27.56 -29.87 80.15
CA MET A 1 -26.72 -29.21 81.17
C MET A 1 -25.61 -28.45 80.44
N ASN A 2 -25.60 -27.11 80.57
CA ASN A 2 -24.59 -26.11 80.15
C ASN A 2 -24.08 -26.11 78.69
N ARG A 3 -24.41 -25.11 77.86
CA ARG A 3 -23.93 -23.71 77.83
C ARG A 3 -22.40 -23.59 77.67
N HIS A 4 -21.94 -23.19 76.48
CA HIS A 4 -21.14 -21.98 76.18
C HIS A 4 -20.67 -22.08 74.70
N LEU A 5 -21.23 -21.27 73.79
CA LEU A 5 -20.78 -19.92 73.39
C LEU A 5 -19.68 -19.98 72.31
N LEU A 6 -20.00 -19.65 71.05
CA LEU A 6 -19.47 -18.46 70.37
C LEU A 6 -20.09 -18.29 68.97
N ARG A 7 -20.54 -17.05 68.73
CA ARG A 7 -21.05 -16.50 67.47
C ARG A 7 -19.93 -16.40 66.44
N PHE A 8 -20.19 -16.73 65.17
CA PHE A 8 -19.62 -15.99 64.03
C PHE A 8 -20.60 -15.96 62.86
N ILE A 9 -21.11 -14.75 62.62
CA ILE A 9 -21.90 -14.34 61.46
C ILE A 9 -20.95 -14.32 60.26
N ARG A 10 -21.16 -15.17 59.25
CA ARG A 10 -20.46 -15.06 57.96
C ARG A 10 -21.20 -14.05 57.08
N PHE A 11 -20.61 -12.87 56.93
CA PHE A 11 -20.91 -11.92 55.86
C PHE A 11 -20.50 -12.53 54.51
N CYS A 12 -21.45 -12.73 53.60
CA CYS A 12 -21.17 -12.96 52.19
C CYS A 12 -20.76 -11.63 51.54
N LEU A 13 -19.47 -11.46 51.29
CA LEU A 13 -18.94 -10.42 50.41
C LEU A 13 -19.20 -10.82 48.95
N ILE A 14 -20.18 -10.18 48.32
CA ILE A 14 -20.37 -10.19 46.87
C ILE A 14 -19.30 -9.25 46.30
N SER A 15 -18.23 -9.80 45.73
CA SER A 15 -17.27 -9.00 44.95
C SER A 15 -17.83 -8.76 43.55
N THR A 16 -18.47 -7.62 43.34
CA THR A 16 -18.78 -7.10 42.00
C THR A 16 -17.46 -6.75 41.30
N LEU A 17 -17.06 -7.61 40.37
CA LEU A 17 -15.96 -7.37 39.44
C LEU A 17 -16.42 -6.28 38.44
N LEU A 18 -16.03 -5.02 38.69
CA LEU A 18 -16.16 -3.96 37.70
C LEU A 18 -15.18 -4.26 36.55
N LEU A 19 -15.68 -4.81 35.44
CA LEU A 19 -14.97 -4.74 34.17
C LEU A 19 -14.96 -3.27 33.72
N LEU A 20 -13.78 -2.65 33.79
CA LEU A 20 -13.48 -1.41 33.07
C LEU A 20 -13.49 -1.73 31.57
N ILE A 21 -14.64 -1.57 30.93
CA ILE A 21 -14.76 -1.51 29.47
C ILE A 21 -14.12 -0.18 29.07
N ALA A 22 -12.90 -0.24 28.52
CA ALA A 22 -12.30 0.90 27.87
C ALA A 22 -13.20 1.30 26.69
N PRO A 23 -13.59 2.58 26.54
CA PRO A 23 -14.36 3.01 25.39
C PRO A 23 -13.49 2.82 24.14
N ALA A 24 -14.06 2.19 23.11
CA ALA A 24 -13.48 2.22 21.77
C ALA A 24 -13.25 3.69 21.37
N PRO A 25 -12.18 4.03 20.63
CA PRO A 25 -11.99 5.38 20.13
C PRO A 25 -13.22 5.76 19.30
N SER A 26 -13.96 6.74 19.79
CA SER A 26 -15.07 7.33 19.07
C SER A 26 -14.51 8.01 17.82
N VAL A 27 -14.86 7.49 16.64
CA VAL A 27 -14.76 8.23 15.38
C VAL A 27 -15.52 9.55 15.60
N PRO A 28 -14.91 10.72 15.38
CA PRO A 28 -15.62 11.98 15.52
C PRO A 28 -16.79 12.02 14.53
N GLN A 29 -18.01 11.87 15.06
CA GLN A 29 -19.26 11.83 14.30
C GLN A 29 -19.71 13.20 13.75
N ASN A 30 -18.83 14.20 13.66
CA ASN A 30 -19.24 15.56 13.29
C ASN A 30 -18.23 16.21 12.32
N ALA A 31 -17.97 15.57 11.18
CA ALA A 31 -17.79 16.34 9.96
C ALA A 31 -19.20 16.63 9.42
N PRO A 32 -19.60 17.90 9.17
CA PRO A 32 -20.85 18.15 8.50
C PRO A 32 -20.78 17.49 7.13
N SER A 33 -21.65 16.53 6.85
CA SER A 33 -21.90 16.12 5.47
C SER A 33 -22.41 17.36 4.75
N VAL A 34 -21.53 18.04 4.02
CA VAL A 34 -21.93 19.15 3.18
C VAL A 34 -22.88 18.53 2.16
N GLY A 35 -24.16 18.92 2.20
CA GLY A 35 -25.28 18.30 1.50
C GLY A 35 -25.19 18.37 -0.02
N GLY A 36 -24.21 17.66 -0.61
CA GLY A 36 -23.99 17.49 -2.05
C GLY A 36 -23.96 16.03 -2.49
N GLY A 37 -23.91 15.06 -1.56
CA GLY A 37 -23.87 13.63 -1.88
C GLY A 37 -25.05 13.18 -2.75
N ASP A 38 -26.26 13.59 -2.40
CA ASP A 38 -27.48 13.23 -3.13
C ASP A 38 -27.49 13.80 -4.56
N GLN A 39 -26.99 15.03 -4.76
CA GLN A 39 -26.95 15.67 -6.07
C GLN A 39 -25.96 14.99 -7.03
N CYS A 40 -24.77 14.63 -6.52
CA CYS A 40 -23.79 13.88 -7.29
C CYS A 40 -24.36 12.52 -7.71
N VAL A 41 -24.92 11.77 -6.75
CA VAL A 41 -25.47 10.43 -6.98
C VAL A 41 -26.66 10.48 -7.96
N ASP A 42 -27.61 11.39 -7.78
CA ASP A 42 -28.80 11.48 -8.63
C ASP A 42 -28.48 11.72 -10.11
N CYS A 43 -27.51 12.60 -10.38
CA CYS A 43 -27.06 12.88 -11.74
C CYS A 43 -26.21 11.72 -12.29
N HIS A 44 -25.21 11.26 -11.53
CA HIS A 44 -24.31 10.21 -11.97
C HIS A 44 -24.96 8.83 -12.07
N ARG A 45 -26.09 8.59 -11.39
CA ARG A 45 -26.87 7.36 -11.59
C ARG A 45 -27.38 7.25 -13.03
N LYS A 46 -27.61 8.39 -13.70
CA LYS A 46 -28.04 8.42 -15.11
C LYS A 46 -26.86 8.42 -16.07
N LEU A 47 -25.82 9.21 -15.79
CA LEU A 47 -24.69 9.41 -16.70
C LEU A 47 -23.61 8.32 -16.59
N SER A 48 -23.41 7.77 -15.39
CA SER A 48 -22.37 6.79 -15.09
C SER A 48 -22.88 5.77 -14.04
N PRO A 49 -23.96 5.01 -14.34
CA PRO A 49 -24.63 4.14 -13.39
C PRO A 49 -23.69 3.12 -12.73
N ALA A 50 -22.71 2.59 -13.49
CA ALA A 50 -21.74 1.64 -12.97
C ALA A 50 -20.87 2.20 -11.85
N LEU A 51 -20.49 3.49 -11.92
CA LEU A 51 -19.71 4.13 -10.86
C LEU A 51 -20.52 4.25 -9.56
N VAL A 52 -21.78 4.65 -9.70
CA VAL A 52 -22.71 4.73 -8.56
C VAL A 52 -22.95 3.35 -7.96
N MET A 53 -23.20 2.32 -8.77
CA MET A 53 -23.39 0.95 -8.28
C MET A 53 -22.16 0.43 -7.51
N GLU A 54 -20.95 0.67 -8.01
CA GLU A 54 -19.73 0.26 -7.33
C GLU A 54 -19.51 1.05 -6.02
N TRP A 55 -19.79 2.35 -6.01
CA TRP A 55 -19.73 3.15 -4.78
C TRP A 55 -20.80 2.69 -3.76
N GLU A 56 -22.06 2.49 -4.16
CA GLU A 56 -23.14 2.03 -3.26
C GLU A 56 -22.82 0.68 -2.60
N ARG A 57 -22.12 -0.19 -3.32
CA ARG A 57 -21.63 -1.47 -2.80
C ARG A 57 -20.48 -1.29 -1.80
N SER A 58 -19.69 -0.22 -1.93
CA SER A 58 -18.50 0.03 -1.13
C SER A 58 -18.81 0.20 0.36
N ARG A 59 -17.81 -0.06 1.19
CA ARG A 59 -17.90 0.28 2.62
C ARG A 59 -17.86 1.77 2.88
N HIS A 60 -17.30 2.56 1.95
CA HIS A 60 -17.34 4.01 2.02
C HIS A 60 -18.79 4.52 1.99
N ALA A 61 -19.62 4.05 1.06
CA ALA A 61 -21.03 4.41 1.02
C ALA A 61 -21.79 3.93 2.27
N GLN A 62 -21.54 2.69 2.73
CA GLN A 62 -22.14 2.17 3.97
C GLN A 62 -21.72 2.97 5.21
N GLY A 63 -20.50 3.51 5.20
CA GLY A 63 -19.95 4.40 6.23
C GLY A 63 -20.34 5.88 6.08
N GLY A 64 -21.17 6.22 5.08
CA GLY A 64 -21.64 7.60 4.85
C GLY A 64 -20.66 8.51 4.11
N ILE A 65 -19.59 7.98 3.53
CA ILE A 65 -18.64 8.75 2.72
C ILE A 65 -19.23 8.96 1.31
N ALA A 66 -19.58 10.22 1.03
CA ALA A 66 -20.15 10.67 -0.23
C ALA A 66 -19.07 10.90 -1.31
N CYS A 67 -19.52 11.12 -2.55
CA CYS A 67 -18.61 11.39 -3.67
C CYS A 67 -17.71 12.60 -3.40
N ILE A 68 -18.28 13.66 -2.83
CA ILE A 68 -17.59 14.92 -2.59
C ILE A 68 -16.54 14.82 -1.48
N ASP A 69 -16.66 13.87 -0.56
CA ASP A 69 -15.69 13.69 0.53
C ASP A 69 -14.33 13.20 -0.01
N CYS A 70 -14.31 12.59 -1.20
CA CYS A 70 -13.06 12.23 -1.90
C CYS A 70 -12.74 13.18 -3.05
N HIS A 71 -13.74 13.70 -3.75
CA HIS A 71 -13.55 14.47 -4.97
C HIS A 71 -13.53 15.99 -4.76
N ALA A 72 -13.76 16.50 -3.54
CA ALA A 72 -13.64 17.93 -3.26
C ALA A 72 -12.23 18.40 -3.61
N ALA A 73 -12.16 19.59 -4.21
CA ALA A 73 -10.89 20.22 -4.55
C ALA A 73 -10.83 21.64 -4.00
N GLU A 74 -9.64 22.03 -3.57
CA GLU A 74 -9.30 23.39 -3.20
C GLU A 74 -9.06 24.26 -4.44
N LYS A 75 -9.11 25.58 -4.24
CA LYS A 75 -8.84 26.53 -5.34
C LYS A 75 -7.41 26.43 -5.87
N THR A 76 -6.50 25.93 -5.06
CA THR A 76 -5.08 25.77 -5.38
C THR A 76 -4.77 24.49 -6.15
N ASP A 77 -5.74 23.57 -6.25
CA ASP A 77 -5.52 22.28 -6.91
C ASP A 77 -5.51 22.45 -8.42
N LEU A 78 -4.44 21.97 -9.05
CA LEU A 78 -4.21 22.12 -10.49
C LEU A 78 -5.25 21.39 -11.34
N ASP A 79 -5.82 20.30 -10.84
CA ASP A 79 -6.89 19.54 -11.47
C ASP A 79 -8.29 19.93 -10.99
N GLY A 80 -8.43 20.97 -10.16
CA GLY A 80 -9.71 21.40 -9.60
C GLY A 80 -10.54 22.29 -10.55
N TRP A 81 -11.82 21.98 -10.74
CA TRP A 81 -12.76 22.83 -11.50
C TRP A 81 -14.15 22.91 -10.85
N MET A 82 -14.99 23.85 -11.29
CA MET A 82 -16.38 23.94 -10.82
C MET A 82 -17.26 22.98 -11.61
N HIS A 83 -17.90 22.05 -10.93
CA HIS A 83 -18.84 21.09 -11.49
C HIS A 83 -20.20 21.21 -10.79
N TYR A 84 -21.22 21.72 -11.49
CA TYR A 84 -22.59 21.89 -10.98
C TYR A 84 -22.69 22.49 -9.56
N GLY A 85 -21.86 23.50 -9.26
CA GLY A 85 -21.90 24.23 -7.98
C GLY A 85 -20.92 23.74 -6.91
N SER A 86 -20.24 22.61 -7.12
CA SER A 86 -19.17 22.11 -6.26
C SER A 86 -17.82 22.22 -6.96
N ARG A 87 -16.74 22.50 -6.21
CA ARG A 87 -15.38 22.42 -6.76
C ARG A 87 -14.86 21.01 -6.60
N VAL A 88 -14.47 20.37 -7.70
CA VAL A 88 -14.09 18.96 -7.72
C VAL A 88 -12.77 18.72 -8.45
N ALA A 89 -12.09 17.64 -8.09
CA ALA A 89 -10.93 17.07 -8.74
C ALA A 89 -11.27 15.68 -9.29
N ALA A 90 -10.70 15.35 -10.46
CA ALA A 90 -10.84 14.02 -11.03
C ALA A 90 -9.85 13.03 -10.40
N LEU A 91 -8.71 13.54 -9.94
CA LEU A 91 -7.66 12.75 -9.32
C LEU A 91 -7.90 12.75 -7.81
N VAL A 92 -8.23 11.58 -7.26
CA VAL A 92 -8.13 11.34 -5.82
C VAL A 92 -6.73 10.78 -5.56
N THR A 93 -5.96 11.45 -4.72
CA THR A 93 -4.56 11.17 -4.44
C THR A 93 -4.39 10.49 -3.07
N PRO A 94 -3.20 9.97 -2.75
CA PRO A 94 -2.87 9.52 -1.41
C PRO A 94 -3.12 10.55 -0.29
N LYS A 95 -2.98 11.86 -0.54
CA LYS A 95 -3.24 12.88 0.49
C LYS A 95 -4.72 13.05 0.79
N ASP A 96 -5.59 12.88 -0.21
CA ASP A 96 -7.05 12.88 0.03
C ASP A 96 -7.45 11.70 0.92
N CYS A 97 -6.83 10.54 0.67
CA CYS A 97 -7.04 9.33 1.47
C CYS A 97 -6.53 9.51 2.91
N ALA A 98 -5.40 10.22 3.09
CA ALA A 98 -4.76 10.45 4.39
C ALA A 98 -5.62 11.23 5.38
N SER A 99 -6.64 11.96 4.91
CA SER A 99 -7.62 12.64 5.78
C SER A 99 -8.34 11.68 6.75
N CYS A 100 -8.50 10.41 6.34
CA CYS A 100 -9.12 9.35 7.15
C CYS A 100 -8.17 8.16 7.41
N HIS A 101 -7.19 7.94 6.52
CA HIS A 101 -6.28 6.79 6.52
C HIS A 101 -4.82 7.23 6.69
N GLU A 102 -4.55 8.05 7.71
CA GLU A 102 -3.23 8.63 7.98
C GLU A 102 -2.17 7.54 8.17
N GLN A 103 -2.48 6.49 8.95
CA GLN A 103 -1.54 5.39 9.20
C GLN A 103 -1.15 4.66 7.92
N GLU A 104 -2.13 4.29 7.08
CA GLU A 104 -1.88 3.61 5.82
C GLU A 104 -1.09 4.51 4.86
N TYR A 105 -1.41 5.80 4.81
CA TYR A 105 -0.68 6.79 4.02
C TYR A 105 0.79 6.92 4.48
N GLU A 106 1.05 7.05 5.78
CA GLU A 106 2.41 7.17 6.31
C GLU A 106 3.25 5.91 6.05
N GLN A 107 2.63 4.73 6.14
CA GLN A 107 3.29 3.47 5.80
C GLN A 107 3.57 3.38 4.30
N PHE A 108 2.59 3.69 3.46
CA PHE A 108 2.71 3.58 2.01
C PHE A 108 3.69 4.60 1.42
N SER A 109 3.55 5.88 1.78
CA SER A 109 4.31 7.01 1.20
C SER A 109 5.84 6.88 1.34
N ARG A 110 6.31 6.18 2.38
CA ARG A 110 7.75 5.90 2.58
C ARG A 110 8.25 4.63 1.89
N SER A 111 7.35 3.82 1.34
CA SER A 111 7.68 2.51 0.75
C SER A 111 8.31 2.64 -0.65
N HIS A 112 8.95 1.57 -1.11
CA HIS A 112 9.40 1.47 -2.50
C HIS A 112 8.24 1.48 -3.52
N HIS A 113 7.04 1.07 -3.10
CA HIS A 113 5.85 1.11 -3.94
C HIS A 113 5.43 2.54 -4.28
N ALA A 114 5.33 3.42 -3.28
CA ALA A 114 5.05 4.84 -3.53
C ALA A 114 6.11 5.48 -4.44
N LYS A 115 7.38 5.09 -4.27
CA LYS A 115 8.51 5.58 -5.07
C LYS A 115 8.69 4.89 -6.42
N ALA A 116 7.82 3.96 -6.82
CA ALA A 116 8.03 3.13 -8.01
C ALA A 116 8.15 3.95 -9.32
N GLY A 117 7.48 5.11 -9.40
CA GLY A 117 7.57 6.02 -10.54
C GLY A 117 8.91 6.75 -10.67
N GLN A 118 9.77 6.71 -9.65
CA GLN A 118 11.12 7.29 -9.74
C GLN A 118 12.03 6.53 -10.71
N ILE A 119 11.62 5.34 -11.16
CA ILE A 119 12.29 4.60 -12.24
C ILE A 119 12.40 5.42 -13.53
N LEU A 120 11.51 6.40 -13.74
CA LEU A 120 11.55 7.32 -14.89
C LEU A 120 12.84 8.15 -14.94
N ALA A 121 13.49 8.35 -13.79
CA ALA A 121 14.78 9.02 -13.66
C ALA A 121 15.96 8.04 -13.66
N SER A 122 15.78 6.81 -14.13
CA SER A 122 16.81 5.76 -14.18
C SER A 122 17.11 5.30 -15.61
N LEU A 123 18.20 4.54 -15.77
CA LEU A 123 18.56 3.93 -17.05
C LEU A 123 17.49 2.92 -17.53
N ASP A 124 16.71 2.33 -16.62
CA ASP A 124 15.63 1.40 -16.98
C ASP A 124 14.54 2.11 -17.81
N ASN A 125 14.33 3.41 -17.62
CA ASN A 125 13.41 4.20 -18.43
C ASN A 125 13.92 4.44 -19.87
N VAL A 126 15.24 4.36 -20.10
CA VAL A 126 15.79 4.46 -21.46
C VAL A 126 15.32 3.30 -22.32
N LEU A 127 15.20 2.09 -21.74
CA LEU A 127 14.64 0.94 -22.44
C LEU A 127 13.19 1.24 -22.88
N ALA A 128 12.37 1.76 -21.99
CA ALA A 128 10.97 2.08 -22.25
C ALA A 128 10.80 3.17 -23.32
N GLU A 129 11.50 4.30 -23.17
CA GLU A 129 11.27 5.46 -24.05
C GLU A 129 12.07 5.46 -25.35
N LYS A 130 13.27 4.87 -25.36
CA LYS A 130 14.20 4.98 -26.50
C LYS A 130 14.38 3.69 -27.28
N VAL A 131 14.32 2.54 -26.61
CA VAL A 131 14.51 1.24 -27.27
C VAL A 131 13.17 0.68 -27.75
N ALA A 132 12.16 0.65 -26.88
CA ALA A 132 10.81 0.23 -27.25
C ALA A 132 10.04 1.37 -27.96
N GLY A 133 10.15 2.59 -27.46
CA GLY A 133 9.55 3.78 -28.06
C GLY A 133 10.27 4.32 -29.30
N MET A 134 9.69 5.38 -29.88
CA MET A 134 10.28 6.16 -30.97
C MET A 134 10.33 7.66 -30.61
N PRO A 135 11.20 8.47 -31.24
CA PRO A 135 11.16 9.92 -31.10
C PRO A 135 9.75 10.47 -31.40
N GLY A 136 9.12 11.12 -30.41
CA GLY A 136 7.77 11.68 -30.53
C GLY A 136 6.63 10.68 -30.34
N ASN A 137 6.91 9.39 -30.12
CA ASN A 137 5.90 8.38 -29.82
C ASN A 137 6.37 7.44 -28.69
N ASN A 138 5.87 7.69 -27.49
CA ASN A 138 6.15 6.93 -26.27
C ASN A 138 5.03 5.93 -25.93
N ALA A 139 4.18 5.53 -26.88
CA ALA A 139 3.04 4.66 -26.63
C ALA A 139 3.39 3.37 -25.87
N ASP A 140 4.55 2.77 -26.14
CA ASP A 140 5.05 1.57 -25.44
C ASP A 140 5.34 1.86 -23.96
N ALA A 141 5.95 3.00 -23.63
CA ALA A 141 6.16 3.40 -22.25
C ALA A 141 4.83 3.69 -21.54
N VAL A 142 3.92 4.40 -22.22
CA VAL A 142 2.59 4.78 -21.72
C VAL A 142 1.73 3.55 -21.39
N ASN A 143 1.74 2.53 -22.24
CA ASN A 143 0.89 1.34 -22.10
C ASN A 143 1.61 0.15 -21.44
N GLY A 144 2.94 0.17 -21.34
CA GLY A 144 3.76 -0.84 -20.70
C GLY A 144 4.24 -0.39 -19.32
N CYS A 145 5.49 0.06 -19.25
CA CYS A 145 6.19 0.35 -18.00
C CYS A 145 5.41 1.28 -17.06
N TRP A 146 4.79 2.34 -17.60
CA TRP A 146 4.12 3.36 -16.79
C TRP A 146 2.82 2.84 -16.18
N GLN A 147 2.16 1.82 -16.74
CA GLN A 147 0.95 1.23 -16.16
C GLN A 147 1.23 0.44 -14.88
N CYS A 148 2.46 -0.04 -14.69
CA CYS A 148 2.91 -0.72 -13.47
C CYS A 148 3.61 0.23 -12.50
N HIS A 149 4.59 1.01 -12.98
CA HIS A 149 5.43 1.86 -12.13
C HIS A 149 4.78 3.19 -11.76
N GLY A 150 4.01 3.76 -12.67
CA GLY A 150 3.44 5.11 -12.55
C GLY A 150 4.12 6.11 -13.49
N THR A 151 3.50 7.26 -13.60
CA THR A 151 3.96 8.41 -14.41
C THR A 151 3.77 9.71 -13.62
N ILE A 152 4.43 10.78 -14.05
CA ILE A 152 4.13 12.13 -13.60
C ILE A 152 2.83 12.53 -14.28
N VAL A 153 1.76 12.78 -13.52
CA VAL A 153 0.52 13.28 -14.10
C VAL A 153 0.74 14.71 -14.59
N LYS A 154 0.53 14.93 -15.89
CA LYS A 154 0.74 16.22 -16.56
C LYS A 154 -0.55 16.78 -17.12
N PHE A 155 -0.55 18.07 -17.44
CA PHE A 155 -1.66 18.73 -18.12
C PHE A 155 -1.20 19.22 -19.48
N LEU A 156 -2.10 19.18 -20.46
CA LEU A 156 -1.84 19.84 -21.73
C LEU A 156 -1.81 21.35 -21.50
N ARG A 157 -0.88 22.04 -22.16
CA ARG A 157 -0.68 23.48 -22.03
C ARG A 157 -0.78 24.16 -23.39
N ASP A 158 -1.26 25.40 -23.40
CA ASP A 158 -1.22 26.25 -24.59
C ASP A 158 0.21 26.77 -24.87
N LYS A 159 0.32 27.62 -25.91
CA LYS A 159 1.61 28.20 -26.32
C LYS A 159 2.24 29.11 -25.27
N ASP A 160 1.44 29.63 -24.34
CA ASP A 160 1.89 30.52 -23.27
C ASP A 160 2.20 29.74 -21.97
N GLY A 161 2.05 28.41 -22.00
CA GLY A 161 2.32 27.52 -20.86
C GLY A 161 1.16 27.37 -19.88
N THR A 162 -0.01 27.93 -20.19
CA THR A 162 -1.21 27.83 -19.34
C THR A 162 -1.91 26.49 -19.57
N ILE A 163 -2.44 25.88 -18.50
CA ILE A 163 -3.19 24.62 -18.60
C ILE A 163 -4.39 24.81 -19.53
N LEU A 164 -4.53 23.93 -20.52
CA LEU A 164 -5.70 23.87 -21.39
C LEU A 164 -6.91 23.47 -20.56
N MET A 165 -8.01 24.20 -20.77
CA MET A 165 -9.30 23.94 -20.16
C MET A 165 -10.29 23.51 -21.25
N THR A 166 -11.19 22.58 -20.94
CA THR A 166 -12.18 22.05 -21.88
C THR A 166 -13.60 22.12 -21.32
N GLY A 167 -14.59 22.16 -22.22
CA GLY A 167 -16.01 22.23 -21.89
C GLY A 167 -16.45 23.56 -21.28
N GLU A 168 -17.75 23.69 -21.05
CA GLU A 168 -18.37 24.91 -20.49
C GLU A 168 -17.89 25.19 -19.05
N GLU A 169 -17.62 24.13 -18.30
CA GLU A 169 -17.13 24.19 -16.91
C GLU A 169 -15.63 24.48 -16.77
N LYS A 170 -14.91 24.63 -17.89
CA LYS A 170 -13.45 24.87 -17.93
C LYS A 170 -12.66 23.82 -17.14
N LYS A 171 -12.91 22.55 -17.43
CA LYS A 171 -12.20 21.42 -16.81
C LYS A 171 -10.74 21.34 -17.31
N PRO A 172 -9.73 21.21 -16.43
CA PRO A 172 -8.34 20.97 -16.83
C PRO A 172 -8.18 19.73 -17.72
N VAL A 173 -7.41 19.88 -18.79
CA VAL A 173 -7.11 18.77 -19.71
C VAL A 173 -5.83 18.08 -19.25
N ILE A 174 -5.99 16.89 -18.68
CA ILE A 174 -4.87 16.02 -18.30
C ILE A 174 -4.26 15.40 -19.57
N ASP A 175 -2.94 15.35 -19.66
CA ASP A 175 -2.21 14.81 -20.80
C ASP A 175 -2.51 13.30 -20.96
N PRO A 176 -3.06 12.86 -22.11
CA PRO A 176 -3.45 11.47 -22.34
C PRO A 176 -2.26 10.49 -22.35
N THR A 177 -1.02 10.97 -22.47
CA THR A 177 0.19 10.14 -22.33
C THR A 177 0.51 9.84 -20.86
N THR A 178 -0.10 10.55 -19.91
CA THR A 178 0.14 10.38 -18.47
C THR A 178 -1.09 9.95 -17.69
N TRP A 179 -2.28 10.01 -18.30
CA TRP A 179 -3.56 9.63 -17.69
C TRP A 179 -4.53 9.05 -18.72
N PRO A 180 -5.28 7.96 -18.42
CA PRO A 180 -5.42 7.28 -17.13
C PRO A 180 -4.18 6.48 -16.71
N ASN A 181 -3.84 6.54 -15.43
CA ASN A 181 -2.74 5.78 -14.86
C ASN A 181 -3.05 5.24 -13.46
N SER A 182 -2.66 3.99 -13.25
CA SER A 182 -2.85 3.24 -12.00
C SER A 182 -1.56 2.56 -11.55
N GLY A 183 -0.41 3.05 -12.04
CA GLY A 183 0.88 2.56 -11.63
C GLY A 183 1.16 2.92 -10.17
N MET A 184 1.85 2.02 -9.48
CA MET A 184 1.94 2.02 -8.02
C MET A 184 2.53 3.32 -7.46
N GLY A 185 3.53 3.89 -8.16
CA GLY A 185 4.25 5.10 -7.78
C GLY A 185 3.93 6.31 -8.66
N ARG A 186 2.68 6.45 -9.12
CA ARG A 186 2.20 7.63 -9.86
C ARG A 186 2.51 8.92 -9.10
N MET A 187 3.16 9.89 -9.71
CA MET A 187 3.45 11.19 -9.08
C MET A 187 2.30 12.15 -9.36
N ASN A 188 1.61 12.59 -8.31
CA ASN A 188 0.37 13.35 -8.39
C ASN A 188 0.61 14.88 -8.37
N PRO A 189 -0.33 15.70 -8.87
CA PRO A 189 -0.19 17.16 -8.92
C PRO A 189 -0.05 17.84 -7.55
N ASP A 190 -0.57 17.23 -6.49
CA ASP A 190 -0.46 17.70 -5.10
C ASP A 190 0.89 17.36 -4.44
N GLY A 191 1.82 16.77 -5.20
CA GLY A 191 3.15 16.34 -4.77
C GLY A 191 3.17 15.01 -4.02
N SER A 192 2.05 14.32 -3.86
CA SER A 192 2.02 12.98 -3.28
C SER A 192 2.47 11.92 -4.29
N GLU A 193 3.15 10.87 -3.81
CA GLU A 193 3.56 9.74 -4.63
C GLU A 193 2.67 8.52 -4.37
N GLY A 194 2.20 7.94 -5.47
CA GLY A 194 1.55 6.64 -5.58
C GLY A 194 0.05 6.67 -5.86
N SER A 195 -0.52 5.46 -5.93
CA SER A 195 -1.91 5.22 -6.32
C SER A 195 -2.58 4.22 -5.37
N CYS A 196 -3.35 4.73 -4.41
CA CYS A 196 -4.01 3.88 -3.39
C CYS A 196 -5.01 2.87 -3.98
N HIS A 197 -5.59 3.17 -5.15
CA HIS A 197 -6.51 2.24 -5.82
C HIS A 197 -5.80 1.17 -6.67
N ALA A 198 -4.47 1.06 -6.61
CA ALA A 198 -3.72 0.03 -7.34
C ALA A 198 -4.03 -1.39 -6.81
N CYS A 199 -4.38 -1.51 -5.52
CA CYS A 199 -4.66 -2.82 -4.90
C CYS A 199 -6.14 -3.10 -4.62
N HIS A 200 -6.90 -2.09 -4.19
CA HIS A 200 -8.33 -2.17 -3.97
C HIS A 200 -9.00 -1.12 -4.86
N SER A 201 -9.40 -1.55 -6.05
CA SER A 201 -9.81 -0.66 -7.12
C SER A 201 -11.02 0.20 -6.74
N ARG A 202 -11.02 1.44 -7.25
CA ARG A 202 -12.20 2.32 -7.22
C ARG A 202 -13.34 1.70 -8.05
N HIS A 203 -14.62 1.93 -7.73
CA HIS A 203 -15.15 2.74 -6.62
C HIS A 203 -15.70 1.89 -5.47
N SER A 204 -15.58 0.56 -5.55
CA SER A 204 -16.01 -0.33 -4.49
C SER A 204 -14.98 -0.49 -3.36
N PHE A 205 -13.69 -0.28 -3.66
CA PHE A 205 -12.57 -0.30 -2.69
C PHE A 205 -12.58 -1.56 -1.81
N GLU A 206 -12.99 -2.71 -2.36
CA GLU A 206 -13.18 -3.93 -1.59
C GLU A 206 -11.83 -4.55 -1.17
N ALA A 207 -11.65 -4.74 0.14
CA ALA A 207 -10.44 -5.36 0.70
C ALA A 207 -10.17 -6.77 0.14
N LYS A 208 -11.22 -7.50 -0.25
CA LYS A 208 -11.08 -8.83 -0.85
C LYS A 208 -10.25 -8.82 -2.14
N ILE A 209 -10.27 -7.72 -2.90
CA ILE A 209 -9.47 -7.58 -4.13
C ILE A 209 -7.99 -7.46 -3.75
N ALA A 210 -7.66 -6.58 -2.79
CA ALA A 210 -6.29 -6.40 -2.29
C ALA A 210 -5.72 -7.67 -1.61
N ARG A 211 -6.59 -8.49 -1.00
CA ARG A 211 -6.23 -9.77 -0.37
C ARG A 211 -6.12 -10.94 -1.36
N SER A 212 -6.55 -10.76 -2.61
CA SER A 212 -6.53 -11.80 -3.64
C SER A 212 -5.24 -11.73 -4.49
N PRO A 213 -4.54 -12.85 -4.74
CA PRO A 213 -3.29 -12.88 -5.51
C PRO A 213 -3.40 -12.28 -6.92
N GLU A 214 -4.55 -12.41 -7.55
CA GLU A 214 -4.85 -11.96 -8.91
C GLU A 214 -4.64 -10.45 -9.06
N ASN A 215 -4.89 -9.67 -8.01
CA ASN A 215 -4.67 -8.24 -8.07
C ASN A 215 -3.18 -7.88 -8.19
N CYS A 216 -2.30 -8.63 -7.51
CA CYS A 216 -0.85 -8.42 -7.59
C CYS A 216 -0.31 -8.76 -8.99
N SER A 217 -0.96 -9.71 -9.68
CA SER A 217 -0.52 -10.24 -10.98
C SER A 217 -0.44 -9.19 -12.09
N LYS A 218 -1.17 -8.08 -11.97
CA LYS A 218 -1.09 -6.98 -12.93
C LYS A 218 0.34 -6.48 -13.15
N CYS A 219 1.15 -6.47 -12.10
CA CYS A 219 2.53 -5.95 -12.13
C CYS A 219 3.57 -7.02 -11.80
N HIS A 220 3.26 -7.96 -10.91
CA HIS A 220 4.18 -9.00 -10.43
C HIS A 220 4.07 -10.27 -11.25
N MET A 221 4.49 -10.17 -12.52
CA MET A 221 4.38 -11.19 -13.54
C MET A 221 5.55 -11.09 -14.51
N GLY A 222 5.65 -12.05 -15.43
CA GLY A 222 6.54 -11.96 -16.57
C GLY A 222 8.00 -12.31 -16.25
N PRO A 223 8.90 -12.15 -17.24
CA PRO A 223 10.23 -12.75 -17.21
C PRO A 223 11.20 -12.10 -16.22
N ASP A 224 10.99 -10.83 -15.88
CA ASP A 224 11.86 -10.05 -15.00
C ASP A 224 11.54 -10.27 -13.52
N HIS A 225 10.30 -10.60 -13.19
CA HIS A 225 9.89 -10.97 -11.84
C HIS A 225 8.58 -11.81 -11.83
N PRO A 226 8.68 -13.14 -12.04
CA PRO A 226 7.51 -14.02 -12.24
C PRO A 226 6.84 -14.45 -10.92
N GLN A 227 6.50 -13.51 -10.03
CA GLN A 227 5.98 -13.90 -8.71
C GLN A 227 4.60 -14.56 -8.78
N ILE A 228 3.69 -14.10 -9.64
CA ILE A 228 2.37 -14.72 -9.75
C ILE A 228 2.45 -16.14 -10.34
N GLU A 229 3.31 -16.35 -11.34
CA GLU A 229 3.53 -17.67 -11.95
C GLU A 229 4.09 -18.64 -10.91
N ILE A 230 5.11 -18.22 -10.15
CA ILE A 230 5.66 -19.03 -9.04
C ILE A 230 4.57 -19.33 -8.00
N TYR A 231 3.76 -18.34 -7.62
CA TYR A 231 2.70 -18.52 -6.64
C TYR A 231 1.64 -19.53 -7.11
N ASN A 232 1.13 -19.36 -8.33
CA ASN A 232 0.09 -20.20 -8.91
C ASN A 232 0.52 -21.67 -9.02
N GLU A 233 1.78 -21.93 -9.38
CA GLU A 233 2.34 -23.28 -9.48
C GLU A 233 2.77 -23.87 -8.12
N SER A 234 2.81 -23.05 -7.07
CA SER A 234 3.14 -23.51 -5.72
C SER A 234 1.96 -24.24 -5.06
N LYS A 235 2.27 -25.07 -4.05
CA LYS A 235 1.22 -25.69 -3.21
C LYS A 235 0.37 -24.66 -2.46
N HIS A 236 0.90 -23.46 -2.20
CA HIS A 236 0.11 -22.38 -1.59
C HIS A 236 -0.95 -21.84 -2.55
N GLY A 237 -0.59 -21.56 -3.80
CA GLY A 237 -1.54 -21.09 -4.82
C GLY A 237 -2.62 -22.13 -5.11
N ILE A 238 -2.23 -23.38 -5.32
CA ILE A 238 -3.18 -24.49 -5.51
C ILE A 238 -4.15 -24.61 -4.31
N ALA A 239 -3.65 -24.52 -3.08
CA ALA A 239 -4.48 -24.58 -1.88
C ALA A 239 -5.44 -23.38 -1.77
N PHE A 240 -4.98 -22.17 -2.14
CA PHE A 240 -5.81 -20.97 -2.14
C PHE A 240 -7.00 -21.11 -3.09
N TYR A 241 -6.76 -21.48 -4.35
CA TYR A 241 -7.84 -21.63 -5.33
C TYR A 241 -8.81 -22.73 -4.93
N ALA A 242 -8.31 -23.84 -4.38
CA ALA A 242 -9.14 -24.94 -3.90
C ALA A 242 -9.96 -24.63 -2.63
N ASN A 243 -9.60 -23.58 -1.88
CA ASN A 243 -10.23 -23.25 -0.59
C ASN A 243 -10.58 -21.76 -0.45
N ARG A 244 -10.85 -21.09 -1.57
CA ARG A 244 -11.02 -19.63 -1.60
C ARG A 244 -12.17 -19.14 -0.72
N ASP A 245 -13.23 -19.93 -0.61
CA ASP A 245 -14.39 -19.73 0.25
C ASP A 245 -14.05 -19.75 1.76
N ARG A 246 -12.99 -20.48 2.14
CA ARG A 246 -12.51 -20.60 3.53
C ARG A 246 -11.54 -19.48 3.94
N MET A 247 -11.27 -18.53 3.05
CA MET A 247 -10.25 -17.50 3.27
C MET A 247 -10.79 -16.24 3.94
N ALA A 248 -12.10 -16.07 4.09
CA ALA A 248 -12.71 -14.87 4.69
C ALA A 248 -12.19 -13.54 4.07
N LEU A 249 -11.96 -13.53 2.75
CA LEU A 249 -11.28 -12.42 2.06
C LEU A 249 -12.01 -11.08 2.21
N ASP A 250 -13.33 -11.11 2.36
CA ASP A 250 -14.16 -9.91 2.53
C ASP A 250 -14.46 -9.58 4.00
N LYS A 251 -13.67 -10.11 4.95
CA LYS A 251 -13.86 -9.84 6.38
C LYS A 251 -13.59 -8.38 6.73
N ASP A 252 -14.42 -7.85 7.62
CA ASP A 252 -14.30 -6.50 8.17
C ASP A 252 -13.19 -6.39 9.21
N GLY A 253 -12.52 -5.23 9.20
CA GLY A 253 -11.39 -4.96 10.08
C GLY A 253 -10.19 -5.86 9.79
N GLU A 254 -9.57 -6.35 10.87
CA GLU A 254 -8.39 -7.20 10.77
C GLU A 254 -8.68 -8.50 10.02
N TRP A 255 -7.70 -8.96 9.24
CA TRP A 255 -7.71 -10.24 8.55
C TRP A 255 -6.43 -10.99 8.89
N VAL A 256 -6.52 -11.86 9.89
CA VAL A 256 -5.38 -12.41 10.63
C VAL A 256 -5.20 -13.89 10.32
N LEU A 257 -4.06 -14.25 9.73
CA LEU A 257 -3.67 -15.65 9.57
C LEU A 257 -3.57 -16.33 10.95
N GLY A 258 -4.21 -17.50 11.09
CA GLY A 258 -4.25 -18.27 12.34
C GLY A 258 -5.41 -17.92 13.27
N LYS A 259 -6.20 -16.87 12.95
CA LYS A 259 -7.44 -16.54 13.69
C LYS A 259 -8.66 -16.52 12.78
N ASP A 260 -8.56 -15.85 11.65
CA ASP A 260 -9.69 -15.64 10.71
C ASP A 260 -9.69 -16.63 9.56
N TYR A 261 -8.51 -17.11 9.18
CA TYR A 261 -8.33 -18.10 8.12
C TYR A 261 -7.04 -18.89 8.35
N SER A 262 -6.99 -20.07 7.72
CA SER A 262 -5.86 -20.99 7.80
C SER A 262 -5.63 -21.80 6.53
N ALA A 263 -6.53 -21.69 5.53
CA ALA A 263 -6.57 -22.65 4.42
C ALA A 263 -5.37 -22.53 3.46
N ALA A 264 -4.89 -21.30 3.22
CA ALA A 264 -3.71 -21.03 2.41
C ALA A 264 -3.20 -19.60 2.69
N PRO A 265 -1.93 -19.28 2.36
CA PRO A 265 -1.48 -17.90 2.27
C PRO A 265 -1.73 -17.30 0.88
N THR A 266 -1.91 -15.98 0.83
CA THR A 266 -1.89 -15.15 -0.39
C THR A 266 -0.65 -14.26 -0.42
N CYS A 267 -0.45 -13.51 -1.50
CA CYS A 267 0.56 -12.44 -1.56
C CYS A 267 0.42 -11.47 -0.38
N ALA A 268 -0.82 -11.02 -0.11
CA ALA A 268 -1.13 -10.10 0.99
C ALA A 268 -0.88 -10.74 2.36
N THR A 269 -1.24 -12.01 2.55
CA THR A 269 -0.93 -12.76 3.79
C THR A 269 0.55 -12.65 4.15
N CYS A 270 1.43 -12.85 3.16
CA CYS A 270 2.85 -12.90 3.41
C CYS A 270 3.50 -11.51 3.52
N HIS A 271 3.08 -10.56 2.69
CA HIS A 271 3.80 -9.29 2.53
C HIS A 271 3.14 -8.09 3.23
N ILE A 272 1.87 -8.16 3.60
CA ILE A 272 1.07 -7.00 4.02
C ILE A 272 0.34 -7.29 5.34
N SER A 273 -0.53 -8.28 5.33
CA SER A 273 -1.57 -8.51 6.33
C SER A 273 -1.04 -8.99 7.69
N SER A 274 -1.95 -8.99 8.66
CA SER A 274 -1.72 -9.49 10.00
C SER A 274 -1.56 -11.01 10.06
N TYR A 275 -0.81 -11.47 11.06
CA TYR A 275 -0.72 -12.88 11.42
C TYR A 275 -0.60 -13.03 12.95
N SER A 276 -0.94 -14.20 13.47
CA SER A 276 -0.67 -14.55 14.87
C SER A 276 0.80 -14.98 15.03
N THR A 277 1.55 -14.34 15.91
CA THR A 277 2.91 -14.77 16.25
C THR A 277 2.87 -16.09 17.03
N PRO A 278 4.01 -16.81 17.16
CA PRO A 278 4.11 -17.98 18.04
C PRO A 278 3.76 -17.69 19.51
N SER A 279 3.85 -16.43 19.96
CA SER A 279 3.45 -16.00 21.31
C SER A 279 1.95 -15.64 21.41
N GLY A 280 1.16 -15.82 20.34
CA GLY A 280 -0.27 -15.52 20.30
C GLY A 280 -0.63 -14.04 20.10
N VAL A 281 0.36 -13.18 19.84
CA VAL A 281 0.17 -11.74 19.60
C VAL A 281 -0.14 -11.51 18.12
N VAL A 282 -0.99 -10.54 17.79
CA VAL A 282 -1.22 -10.13 16.40
C VAL A 282 -0.09 -9.19 15.98
N ALA A 283 0.57 -9.48 14.86
CA ALA A 283 1.62 -8.66 14.29
C ALA A 283 1.41 -8.47 12.79
N GLY A 284 2.10 -7.49 12.19
CA GLY A 284 2.00 -7.19 10.77
C GLY A 284 1.06 -6.02 10.47
N ASN A 285 0.32 -6.11 9.37
CA ASN A 285 -0.56 -5.07 8.85
C ASN A 285 0.16 -3.75 8.52
N THR A 286 0.87 -3.75 7.39
CA THR A 286 1.62 -2.58 6.93
C THR A 286 1.39 -2.36 5.44
N HIS A 287 1.21 -1.11 5.04
CA HIS A 287 1.23 -0.69 3.63
C HIS A 287 2.66 -0.46 3.11
N ASP A 288 3.68 -0.68 3.95
CA ASP A 288 5.08 -0.76 3.52
C ASP A 288 5.50 -2.22 3.28
N VAL A 289 5.26 -2.70 2.06
CA VAL A 289 5.52 -4.10 1.67
C VAL A 289 7.00 -4.50 1.75
N GLY A 290 7.90 -3.51 1.85
CA GLY A 290 9.33 -3.73 1.94
C GLY A 290 9.77 -4.28 3.29
N GLU A 291 9.02 -4.06 4.38
CA GLU A 291 9.49 -4.32 5.74
C GLU A 291 9.94 -5.78 6.00
N ARG A 292 9.39 -6.76 5.25
CA ARG A 292 9.68 -8.19 5.45
C ARG A 292 10.70 -8.79 4.46
N ILE A 293 11.30 -7.97 3.60
CA ILE A 293 12.15 -8.43 2.50
C ILE A 293 13.62 -8.57 2.96
N SER A 294 14.13 -9.79 3.10
CA SER A 294 15.52 -10.00 3.51
C SER A 294 16.54 -9.95 2.36
N TRP A 295 16.09 -10.11 1.12
CA TRP A 295 16.92 -10.14 -0.10
C TRP A 295 16.34 -9.18 -1.13
N THR A 296 17.20 -8.44 -1.83
CA THR A 296 16.85 -7.95 -3.16
C THR A 296 17.24 -8.98 -4.20
N LEU A 297 16.27 -9.38 -5.02
CA LEU A 297 16.44 -10.35 -6.11
C LEU A 297 16.46 -9.69 -7.50
N ARG A 298 16.29 -8.35 -7.56
CA ARG A 298 16.26 -7.58 -8.81
C ARG A 298 17.64 -7.41 -9.46
N PRO A 299 18.72 -7.11 -8.71
CA PRO A 299 20.03 -6.89 -9.33
C PRO A 299 20.62 -8.20 -9.85
N ALA A 300 21.56 -8.10 -10.80
CA ALA A 300 22.30 -9.26 -11.32
C ALA A 300 22.96 -10.10 -10.20
N ILE A 301 23.47 -9.41 -9.17
CA ILE A 301 23.93 -10.04 -7.93
C ILE A 301 22.93 -9.70 -6.84
N SER A 302 22.18 -10.69 -6.39
CA SER A 302 21.25 -10.57 -5.27
C SER A 302 22.00 -10.29 -3.97
N LYS A 303 21.43 -9.46 -3.10
CA LYS A 303 22.06 -9.09 -1.83
C LYS A 303 21.07 -9.12 -0.68
N LYS A 304 21.52 -9.57 0.50
CA LYS A 304 20.77 -9.38 1.74
C LYS A 304 20.63 -7.89 2.03
N GLN A 305 19.50 -7.47 2.57
CA GLN A 305 19.22 -6.05 2.79
C GLN A 305 18.80 -5.78 4.23
N ASN A 306 19.57 -4.93 4.90
CA ASN A 306 19.19 -4.28 6.13
C ASN A 306 18.26 -3.11 5.82
N LEU A 307 17.44 -2.71 6.77
CA LEU A 307 16.55 -1.56 6.64
C LEU A 307 16.98 -0.48 7.62
N VAL A 308 17.40 0.68 7.11
CA VAL A 308 17.72 1.85 7.91
C VAL A 308 16.49 2.74 7.96
N ILE A 309 16.10 3.15 9.16
CA ILE A 309 14.94 3.99 9.44
C ILE A 309 15.44 5.30 10.04
N PHE A 310 15.01 6.42 9.47
CA PHE A 310 15.43 7.76 9.86
C PHE A 310 14.43 8.43 10.82
N GLU A 311 14.83 9.53 11.45
CA GLU A 311 14.00 10.25 12.42
C GLU A 311 12.71 10.82 11.82
N ASP A 312 12.75 11.21 10.54
CA ASP A 312 11.60 11.68 9.74
C ASP A 312 10.69 10.54 9.23
N GLY A 313 10.99 9.29 9.60
CA GLY A 313 10.23 8.11 9.18
C GLY A 313 10.62 7.58 7.81
N ALA A 314 11.52 8.24 7.07
CA ALA A 314 12.03 7.72 5.81
C ALA A 314 12.79 6.40 6.05
N LYS A 315 12.85 5.58 5.00
CA LYS A 315 13.52 4.29 5.03
C LYS A 315 14.37 4.09 3.80
N GLU A 316 15.44 3.33 3.99
CA GLU A 316 16.38 2.97 2.94
C GLU A 316 16.87 1.53 3.14
N ASP A 317 16.86 0.75 2.08
CA ASP A 317 17.49 -0.56 2.06
C ASP A 317 19.01 -0.42 1.95
N TYR A 318 19.74 -1.01 2.89
CA TYR A 318 21.20 -1.09 2.90
C TYR A 318 21.63 -2.52 2.59
N PRO A 319 22.19 -2.79 1.39
CA PRO A 319 22.78 -4.08 1.07
C PRO A 319 23.84 -4.49 2.11
N ALA A 320 23.93 -5.79 2.42
CA ALA A 320 24.79 -6.30 3.50
C ALA A 320 26.29 -6.07 3.28
N ASP A 321 26.73 -5.81 2.05
CA ASP A 321 28.11 -5.46 1.70
C ASP A 321 28.37 -3.94 1.77
N ARG A 322 27.34 -3.12 1.98
CA ARG A 322 27.48 -1.68 2.23
C ARG A 322 27.69 -1.45 3.73
N PRO A 323 28.72 -0.69 4.14
CA PRO A 323 28.89 -0.30 5.54
C PRO A 323 27.62 0.36 6.10
N LEU A 324 27.11 -0.18 7.20
CA LEU A 324 25.95 0.38 7.88
C LEU A 324 26.34 1.67 8.62
N PRO A 325 25.49 2.71 8.60
CA PRO A 325 25.65 3.84 9.49
C PRO A 325 25.37 3.40 10.94
N LYS A 326 25.71 4.24 11.91
CA LYS A 326 25.34 4.04 13.32
C LYS A 326 24.04 4.80 13.61
N ILE A 327 23.33 4.35 14.64
CA ILE A 327 22.22 5.13 15.20
C ILE A 327 22.75 6.48 15.65
N GLY A 328 22.10 7.57 15.22
CA GLY A 328 22.51 8.94 15.46
C GLY A 328 23.38 9.56 14.37
N ASP A 329 23.93 8.78 13.43
CA ASP A 329 24.68 9.31 12.30
C ASP A 329 23.77 10.12 11.37
N VAL A 330 24.34 11.14 10.72
CA VAL A 330 23.67 11.91 9.67
C VAL A 330 24.14 11.41 8.31
N VAL A 331 23.20 10.92 7.51
CA VAL A 331 23.43 10.40 6.17
C VAL A 331 22.93 11.43 5.15
N GLN A 332 23.74 11.71 4.13
CA GLN A 332 23.31 12.47 2.96
C GLN A 332 22.62 11.54 1.98
N MET A 333 21.43 11.93 1.54
CA MET A 333 20.62 11.21 0.57
C MET A 333 20.15 12.16 -0.52
N ALA A 334 19.67 11.60 -1.63
CA ALA A 334 19.05 12.36 -2.69
C ALA A 334 17.59 11.91 -2.84
N ASP A 335 16.66 12.79 -2.46
CA ASP A 335 15.25 12.56 -2.74
C ASP A 335 14.94 12.95 -4.17
N LYS A 336 14.07 12.17 -4.80
CA LYS A 336 13.46 12.54 -6.08
C LYS A 336 12.14 13.24 -5.78
N VAL A 337 11.97 14.44 -6.30
CA VAL A 337 10.72 15.21 -6.20
C VAL A 337 10.33 15.72 -7.58
N VAL A 338 9.05 15.97 -7.79
CA VAL A 338 8.56 16.57 -9.04
C VAL A 338 8.50 18.09 -8.89
N GLU A 339 9.20 18.80 -9.77
CA GLU A 339 9.13 20.26 -9.93
C GLU A 339 8.93 20.56 -11.42
N ASP A 340 7.97 21.43 -11.74
CA ASP A 340 7.62 21.79 -13.13
C ASP A 340 7.48 20.56 -14.05
N GLU A 341 6.75 19.55 -13.57
CA GLU A 341 6.48 18.29 -14.28
C GLU A 341 7.75 17.49 -14.66
N LYS A 342 8.86 17.70 -13.92
CA LYS A 342 10.14 17.00 -14.07
C LYS A 342 10.61 16.44 -12.73
N ILE A 343 11.26 15.28 -12.78
CA ILE A 343 11.92 14.73 -11.60
C ILE A 343 13.25 15.45 -11.39
N VAL A 344 13.40 16.07 -10.24
CA VAL A 344 14.65 16.69 -9.78
C VAL A 344 15.16 15.96 -8.54
N SER A 345 16.48 15.98 -8.34
CA SER A 345 17.11 15.37 -7.17
C SER A 345 17.45 16.46 -6.15
N LYS A 346 16.97 16.31 -4.92
CA LYS A 346 17.28 17.21 -3.81
C LYS A 346 18.11 16.49 -2.77
N ASN A 347 19.25 17.09 -2.42
CA ASN A 347 20.08 16.59 -1.34
C ASN A 347 19.37 16.85 -0.02
N VAL A 348 19.25 15.80 0.80
CA VAL A 348 18.62 15.83 2.11
C VAL A 348 19.51 15.13 3.11
N SER A 349 19.62 15.71 4.29
CA SER A 349 20.37 15.15 5.41
C SER A 349 19.41 14.48 6.38
N ARG A 350 19.59 13.19 6.65
CA ARG A 350 18.72 12.43 7.56
C ARG A 350 19.51 11.79 8.68
N LYS A 351 18.96 11.85 9.88
CA LYS A 351 19.55 11.24 11.07
C LYS A 351 18.99 9.84 11.29
N VAL A 352 19.88 8.87 11.49
CA VAL A 352 19.51 7.46 11.67
C VAL A 352 18.84 7.25 13.03
N LYS A 353 17.62 6.71 13.02
CA LYS A 353 16.82 6.42 14.22
C LYS A 353 16.91 4.94 14.62
N LYS A 354 16.73 4.04 13.66
CA LYS A 354 16.75 2.58 13.90
C LYS A 354 17.40 1.88 12.71
N ILE A 355 18.05 0.75 12.97
CA ILE A 355 18.53 -0.18 11.95
C ILE A 355 17.88 -1.53 12.25
N MET A 356 17.23 -2.11 11.24
CA MET A 356 16.67 -3.44 11.28
C MET A 356 17.53 -4.36 10.40
N PRO A 357 18.30 -5.27 11.01
CA PRO A 357 19.10 -6.23 10.25
C PRO A 357 18.23 -7.14 9.38
N TRP A 358 18.80 -7.65 8.28
CA TRP A 358 18.07 -8.56 7.38
C TRP A 358 17.58 -9.82 8.10
N GLU A 359 18.25 -10.25 9.17
CA GLU A 359 17.86 -11.37 10.02
C GLU A 359 16.55 -11.08 10.77
N GLU A 360 16.34 -9.85 11.26
CA GLU A 360 15.09 -9.42 11.90
C GLU A 360 13.94 -9.39 10.87
N ARG A 361 14.21 -8.93 9.65
CA ARG A 361 13.26 -8.98 8.53
C ARG A 361 12.89 -10.42 8.18
N ARG A 362 13.90 -11.30 8.07
CA ARG A 362 13.71 -12.74 7.82
C ARG A 362 12.93 -13.40 8.95
N LYS A 363 13.20 -13.07 10.21
CA LYS A 363 12.45 -13.58 11.35
C LYS A 363 10.98 -13.17 11.26
N THR A 364 10.70 -11.91 10.96
CA THR A 364 9.33 -11.41 10.76
C THR A 364 8.60 -12.18 9.66
N MET A 365 9.30 -12.52 8.56
CA MET A 365 8.74 -13.39 7.53
C MET A 365 8.52 -14.83 8.03
N LYS A 366 9.46 -15.40 8.79
CA LYS A 366 9.31 -16.76 9.35
C LYS A 366 8.15 -16.89 10.34
N ASP A 367 7.87 -15.86 11.13
CA ASP A 367 6.85 -15.92 12.18
C ASP A 367 5.44 -16.22 11.59
N MET A 368 5.12 -15.76 10.37
CA MET A 368 3.86 -16.14 9.72
C MET A 368 3.87 -17.61 9.26
N CYS A 369 4.99 -18.13 8.77
CA CYS A 369 5.12 -19.52 8.32
C CYS A 369 4.85 -20.48 9.48
N LEU A 370 5.22 -20.07 10.70
CA LEU A 370 5.01 -20.83 11.93
C LEU A 370 3.54 -20.99 12.34
N ASN A 371 2.60 -20.30 11.67
CA ASN A 371 1.16 -20.58 11.85
C ASN A 371 0.77 -21.94 11.26
N CYS A 372 1.50 -22.44 10.27
CA CYS A 372 1.13 -23.64 9.50
C CYS A 372 2.24 -24.71 9.50
N HIS A 373 3.50 -24.31 9.73
CA HIS A 373 4.66 -25.18 9.63
C HIS A 373 5.50 -25.13 10.90
N ASN A 374 6.15 -26.24 11.23
CA ASN A 374 7.11 -26.25 12.35
C ASN A 374 8.42 -25.53 11.98
N GLY A 375 9.22 -25.19 12.99
CA GLY A 375 10.47 -24.45 12.81
C GLY A 375 11.45 -25.13 11.85
N THR A 376 11.64 -26.46 11.97
CA THR A 376 12.55 -27.22 11.09
C THR A 376 12.16 -27.12 9.62
N TYR A 377 10.87 -27.20 9.31
CA TYR A 377 10.38 -27.07 7.94
C TYR A 377 10.70 -25.67 7.38
N VAL A 378 10.42 -24.62 8.16
CA VAL A 378 10.67 -23.23 7.78
C VAL A 378 12.16 -22.95 7.59
N ASP A 379 13.00 -23.45 8.50
CA ASP A 379 14.46 -23.28 8.41
C ASP A 379 15.05 -24.00 7.20
N ASN A 380 14.60 -25.23 6.91
CA ASN A 380 15.03 -25.97 5.74
C ASN A 380 14.62 -25.29 4.44
N PHE A 381 13.40 -24.76 4.34
CA PHE A 381 12.96 -23.98 3.17
C PHE A 381 13.89 -22.79 2.92
N TYR A 382 14.19 -22.03 3.96
CA TYR A 382 15.06 -20.85 3.82
C TYR A 382 16.52 -21.20 3.56
N LYS A 383 17.01 -22.34 4.04
CA LYS A 383 18.32 -22.85 3.67
C LYS A 383 18.39 -23.17 2.17
N GLN A 384 17.36 -23.84 1.64
CA GLN A 384 17.27 -24.15 0.20
C GLN A 384 17.18 -22.88 -0.64
N PHE A 385 16.32 -21.93 -0.24
CA PHE A 385 16.17 -20.65 -0.92
C PHE A 385 17.49 -19.85 -0.93
N ASP A 386 18.15 -19.70 0.22
CA ASP A 386 19.41 -18.98 0.29
C ASP A 386 20.50 -19.68 -0.56
N SER A 387 20.59 -21.02 -0.53
CA SER A 387 21.52 -21.77 -1.38
C SER A 387 21.26 -21.61 -2.88
N LEU A 388 20.01 -21.46 -3.31
CA LEU A 388 19.68 -21.18 -4.71
C LEU A 388 20.15 -19.78 -5.12
N VAL A 389 19.92 -18.78 -4.27
CA VAL A 389 20.37 -17.41 -4.52
C VAL A 389 21.90 -17.36 -4.61
N ASP A 390 22.58 -18.00 -3.66
CA ASP A 390 24.05 -18.05 -3.64
C ASP A 390 24.62 -18.75 -4.89
N LEU A 391 24.01 -19.87 -5.32
CA LEU A 391 24.40 -20.58 -6.55
C LEU A 391 24.32 -19.66 -7.78
N TYR A 392 23.23 -18.90 -7.92
CA TYR A 392 23.05 -18.01 -9.07
C TYR A 392 23.97 -16.80 -9.00
N ASN A 393 24.18 -16.23 -7.81
CA ASN A 393 25.17 -15.19 -7.58
C ASN A 393 26.59 -15.66 -7.95
N GLU A 394 27.00 -16.87 -7.55
CA GLU A 394 28.33 -17.40 -7.88
C GLU A 394 28.47 -17.69 -9.38
N LYS A 395 27.41 -18.21 -10.01
CA LYS A 395 27.45 -18.64 -11.41
C LYS A 395 27.39 -17.49 -12.40
N PHE A 396 26.65 -16.43 -12.09
CA PHE A 396 26.33 -15.35 -13.03
C PHE A 396 26.76 -13.95 -12.56
N GLY A 397 27.24 -13.82 -11.33
CA GLY A 397 27.60 -12.54 -10.69
C GLY A 397 29.04 -12.09 -10.87
#